data_AF-A0A957ZAS6-F1
#
_entry.id   AF-A0A957ZAS6-F1
#
_cell.length_a   1.000
_cell.length_b   1.000
_cell.length_c   1.000
_cell.angle_alpha   90.00
_cell.angle_beta   90.00
_cell.angle_gamma   90.00
#
_symmetry.space_group_name_H-M   'P 1'
#
loop_
_entity.id
_entity.type
_entity.pdbx_description
1 polymer ?
#
loop_
_entity_poly.entity_id
_entity_poly.type
_entity_poly.pdbx_seq_one_letter_code
_entity_poly.pdbx_strand_id
1 'polypeptide(L)'
;MAVTLNQVVPWGRTLDEYRHLFDLTAADLEKRIVGVADGPASFNAEMHVLGRRVISVDPLYAFAAEPIAERVRETWRNMVDQLWNDLDDYVWTRFATPNQLGQHRLH
;
A
#
# COMPACT_ATOMS: atom_id res chain seq x y z
N MET A 1 14.33 7.22 -17.33
CA MET A 1 12.94 7.00 -17.77
C MET A 1 12.07 8.00 -17.02
N ALA A 2 11.24 8.77 -17.72
CA ALA A 2 10.25 9.62 -17.07
C ALA A 2 9.03 8.74 -16.71
N VAL A 3 8.75 8.60 -15.42
CA VAL A 3 7.53 7.95 -14.93
C VAL A 3 6.40 8.96 -15.07
N THR A 4 5.31 8.57 -15.74
CA THR A 4 4.08 9.38 -15.77
C THR A 4 3.10 8.85 -14.74
N LEU A 5 2.50 9.73 -13.94
CA LEU A 5 1.67 9.34 -12.78
C LEU A 5 0.46 8.48 -13.17
N ASN A 6 -0.07 8.64 -14.39
CA ASN A 6 -1.18 7.85 -14.91
C ASN A 6 -0.81 6.41 -15.30
N GLN A 7 0.48 6.08 -15.43
CA GLN A 7 0.97 4.72 -15.71
C GLN A 7 1.32 3.95 -14.44
N VAL A 8 1.29 4.60 -13.27
CA VAL A 8 1.49 3.96 -11.98
C VAL A 8 0.12 3.56 -11.42
N VAL A 9 0.06 2.36 -10.82
CA VAL A 9 -1.09 1.86 -10.06
C VAL A 9 -0.75 1.97 -8.56
N PRO A 10 -0.93 3.14 -7.93
CA PRO A 10 -0.62 3.35 -6.52
C PRO A 10 -1.66 2.62 -5.66
N TRP A 11 -1.37 1.36 -5.36
CA TRP A 11 -2.18 0.45 -4.53
C TRP A 11 -1.30 -0.12 -3.40
N GLY A 12 -1.08 0.73 -2.40
CA GLY A 12 -0.20 0.44 -1.26
C GLY A 12 -0.76 -0.61 -0.32
N ARG A 13 0.10 -1.13 0.56
CA ARG A 13 -0.24 -2.10 1.61
C ARG A 13 0.04 -1.52 3.00
N THR A 14 -0.67 -2.05 3.98
CA THR A 14 -0.52 -1.66 5.38
C THR A 14 0.59 -2.44 6.09
N LEU A 15 1.00 -1.97 7.28
CA LEU A 15 1.91 -2.70 8.16
C LEU A 15 1.38 -4.09 8.50
N ASP A 16 0.10 -4.19 8.81
CA ASP A 16 -0.55 -5.45 9.10
C ASP A 16 -0.48 -6.42 7.90
N GLU A 17 -0.72 -5.94 6.68
CA GLU A 17 -0.57 -6.76 5.47
C GLU A 17 0.88 -7.22 5.26
N TYR A 18 1.86 -6.35 5.48
CA TYR A 18 3.28 -6.73 5.37
C TYR A 18 3.70 -7.76 6.43
N ARG A 19 3.19 -7.66 7.65
CA ARG A 19 3.42 -8.67 8.69
C ARG A 19 2.89 -10.03 8.27
N HIS A 20 1.70 -10.07 7.66
CA HIS A 20 1.13 -11.32 7.17
C HIS A 20 1.81 -11.86 5.91
N LEU A 21 2.25 -10.99 4.99
CA LEU A 21 2.89 -11.41 3.74
C LEU A 21 4.28 -12.02 3.97
N PHE A 22 5.06 -11.45 4.90
CA PHE A 22 6.45 -11.83 5.14
C PHE A 22 6.68 -12.54 6.48
N ASP A 23 5.62 -12.82 7.23
CA ASP A 23 5.68 -13.37 8.59
C ASP A 23 6.59 -12.55 9.53
N LEU A 24 6.49 -11.21 9.45
CA LEU A 24 7.38 -10.31 10.19
C LEU A 24 7.10 -10.37 11.68
N THR A 25 8.15 -10.73 12.43
CA THR A 25 8.13 -10.69 13.90
C THR A 25 8.40 -9.28 14.42
N ALA A 26 8.13 -9.06 15.71
CA ALA A 26 8.51 -7.80 16.37
C ALA A 26 10.02 -7.52 16.27
N ALA A 27 10.86 -8.57 16.30
CA ALA A 27 12.31 -8.43 16.17
C ALA A 27 12.72 -8.03 14.74
N ASP A 28 11.99 -8.47 13.72
CA ASP A 28 12.24 -8.04 12.33
C ASP A 28 11.94 -6.56 12.14
N LEU A 29 10.89 -6.06 12.80
CA LEU A 29 10.52 -4.65 12.76
C LEU A 29 11.56 -3.73 13.46
N GLU A 30 12.49 -4.27 14.25
CA GLU A 30 13.59 -3.49 14.86
C GLU A 30 14.77 -3.29 13.89
N LYS A 31 14.78 -4.02 12.77
CA LYS A 31 15.88 -3.95 11.80
C LYS A 31 15.84 -2.64 11.02
N ARG A 32 16.95 -2.35 10.34
CA ARG A 32 16.99 -1.29 9.34
C ARG A 32 16.25 -1.76 8.10
N ILE A 33 15.14 -1.10 7.76
CA ILE A 33 14.26 -1.50 6.67
C ILE A 33 14.27 -0.42 5.59
N VAL A 34 14.33 -0.86 4.34
CA VAL A 34 14.11 -0.03 3.16
C VAL A 34 12.93 -0.60 2.36
N GLY A 35 11.92 0.23 2.11
CA GLY A 35 10.83 -0.05 1.18
C GLY A 35 11.21 0.45 -0.22
N VAL A 36 11.18 -0.42 -1.22
CA VAL A 36 11.51 -0.09 -2.61
C VAL A 36 10.26 -0.23 -3.46
N ALA A 37 9.96 0.79 -4.27
CA ALA A 37 8.67 0.93 -4.94
C ALA A 37 7.50 0.94 -3.93
N ASP A 38 7.70 1.66 -2.83
CA ASP A 38 6.80 1.65 -1.67
C ASP A 38 5.49 2.42 -1.95
N GLY A 39 5.50 3.31 -2.94
CA GLY A 39 4.33 4.06 -3.39
C GLY A 39 3.55 4.68 -2.23
N PRO A 40 2.22 4.51 -2.19
CA PRO A 40 1.36 5.02 -1.11
C PRO A 40 1.20 4.05 0.06
N ALA A 41 2.09 3.05 0.24
CA ALA A 41 1.99 2.11 1.36
C ALA A 41 2.08 2.83 2.71
N SER A 42 1.22 2.46 3.65
CA SER A 42 1.20 3.03 5.01
C SER A 42 2.25 2.43 5.93
N PHE A 43 2.92 1.34 5.53
CA PHE A 43 3.97 0.66 6.30
C PHE A 43 4.96 1.62 6.97
N ASN A 44 5.53 2.57 6.21
CA ASN A 44 6.48 3.52 6.78
C ASN A 44 5.82 4.47 7.80
N ALA A 45 4.66 5.03 7.45
CA ALA A 45 3.92 5.92 8.36
C ALA A 45 3.53 5.22 9.67
N GLU A 46 3.06 3.98 9.59
CA GLU A 46 2.71 3.15 10.76
C GLU A 46 3.96 2.78 11.58
N MET A 47 5.06 2.41 10.92
CA MET A 47 6.34 2.14 11.60
C MET A 47 6.89 3.38 12.30
N HIS A 48 6.72 4.56 11.70
CA HIS A 48 7.10 5.84 12.31
C HIS A 48 6.30 6.13 13.58
N VAL A 49 4.98 5.91 13.56
CA VAL A 49 4.11 6.02 14.74
C VAL A 49 4.56 5.06 15.86
N LEU A 50 5.08 3.89 15.50
CA LEU A 50 5.65 2.92 16.46
C LEU A 50 7.07 3.30 16.94
N GLY A 51 7.59 4.48 16.60
CA GLY A 51 8.93 4.94 16.99
C GLY A 51 10.07 4.27 16.22
N ARG A 52 9.76 3.58 15.11
CA ARG A 52 10.72 2.86 14.28
C ARG A 52 11.07 3.70 13.05
N ARG A 53 12.17 3.34 12.37
CA ARG A 53 12.65 4.06 11.18
C ARG A 53 12.68 3.15 9.97
N VAL A 54 11.95 3.56 8.93
CA VAL A 54 11.95 2.95 7.60
C VAL A 54 12.36 4.00 6.58
N ILE A 55 13.13 3.61 5.57
CA ILE A 55 13.41 4.48 4.41
C ILE A 55 12.55 3.98 3.25
N SER A 56 11.67 4.83 2.73
CA SER A 56 10.89 4.50 1.53
C SER A 56 11.49 5.17 0.32
N VAL A 57 11.60 4.42 -0.78
CA VAL A 57 12.12 4.92 -2.06
C VAL A 57 11.14 4.56 -3.16
N ASP A 58 10.63 5.58 -3.85
CA ASP A 58 9.73 5.43 -4.98
C ASP A 58 9.87 6.63 -5.93
N PRO A 59 9.96 6.43 -7.26
CA PRO A 59 9.87 7.52 -8.23
C PRO A 59 8.62 8.41 -8.07
N LEU A 60 7.53 7.86 -7.53
CA LEU A 60 6.30 8.58 -7.18
C LEU A 60 6.56 9.78 -6.28
N TYR A 61 7.58 9.72 -5.40
CA TYR A 61 7.90 10.80 -4.47
C TYR A 61 8.54 12.03 -5.13
N ALA A 62 8.78 11.99 -6.44
CA ALA A 62 9.09 13.18 -7.22
C ALA A 62 7.88 14.11 -7.43
N PHE A 63 6.65 13.62 -7.21
CA PHE A 63 5.42 14.40 -7.29
C PHE A 63 5.00 14.95 -5.92
N ALA A 64 4.19 16.01 -5.92
CA ALA A 64 3.59 16.55 -4.70
C ALA A 64 2.53 15.61 -4.11
N ALA A 65 2.22 15.78 -2.82
CA ALA A 65 1.32 14.90 -2.08
C ALA A 65 -0.11 14.92 -2.63
N GLU A 66 -0.65 16.08 -3.01
CA GLU A 66 -2.05 16.22 -3.46
C GLU A 66 -2.32 15.46 -4.78
N PRO A 67 -1.51 15.59 -5.84
CA PRO A 67 -1.65 14.76 -7.04
C PRO A 67 -1.52 13.26 -6.76
N ILE A 68 -0.63 12.86 -5.85
CA ILE A 68 -0.49 11.45 -5.46
C ILE A 68 -1.78 10.97 -4.79
N ALA A 69 -2.32 11.73 -3.84
CA ALA A 69 -3.53 11.38 -3.10
C ALA A 69 -4.76 11.30 -4.03
N GLU A 70 -4.87 12.18 -5.02
CA GLU A 70 -5.91 12.07 -6.06
C GLU A 70 -5.77 10.79 -6.87
N ARG A 71 -4.55 10.48 -7.32
CA ARG A 71 -4.28 9.25 -8.09
C ARG A 71 -4.54 7.98 -7.28
N VAL A 72 -4.24 7.97 -5.98
CA VAL A 72 -4.56 6.86 -5.06
C VAL A 72 -6.07 6.65 -5.00
N ARG A 73 -6.86 7.71 -4.81
CA ARG A 73 -8.33 7.62 -4.75
C ARG A 73 -8.94 7.11 -6.06
N GLU A 74 -8.41 7.55 -7.21
CA GLU A 74 -8.84 7.03 -8.51
C GLU A 74 -8.51 5.55 -8.70
N THR A 75 -7.28 5.17 -8.37
CA THR A 75 -6.80 3.79 -8.46
C THR A 75 -7.61 2.88 -7.55
N TRP A 76 -7.92 3.36 -6.36
CA TRP A 76 -8.71 2.62 -5.37
C TRP A 76 -10.05 2.17 -5.90
N ARG A 77 -10.81 3.08 -6.52
CA ARG A 77 -12.11 2.76 -7.10
C ARG A 77 -11.97 1.69 -8.18
N ASN A 78 -11.03 1.88 -9.10
CA ASN A 78 -10.80 0.93 -10.19
C ASN A 78 -10.38 -0.46 -9.69
N MET A 79 -9.54 -0.52 -8.65
CA MET A 79 -9.07 -1.78 -8.06
C MET A 79 -10.20 -2.52 -7.34
N VAL A 80 -11.04 -1.81 -6.58
CA VAL A 80 -12.20 -2.41 -5.90
C VAL A 80 -13.20 -2.95 -6.92
N ASP A 81 -13.48 -2.22 -8.00
CA ASP A 81 -14.37 -2.67 -9.07
C ASP A 81 -13.84 -3.93 -9.78
N GLN A 82 -12.53 -3.99 -10.05
CA GLN A 82 -11.89 -5.19 -10.61
C GLN A 82 -12.00 -6.39 -9.66
N LEU A 83 -11.72 -6.19 -8.37
CA LEU A 83 -11.85 -7.24 -7.36
C LEU A 83 -13.28 -7.77 -7.22
N TRP A 84 -14.31 -6.96 -7.50
CA TRP A 84 -15.69 -7.43 -7.58
C TRP A 84 -15.95 -8.32 -8.80
N ASN A 85 -15.34 -8.01 -9.95
CA ASN A 85 -15.50 -8.83 -11.16
C ASN A 85 -14.73 -10.14 -11.07
N ASP A 86 -13.60 -10.13 -10.36
CA ASP A 86 -12.68 -11.26 -10.26
C ASP A 86 -12.78 -11.95 -8.89
N LEU A 87 -13.93 -11.87 -8.20
CA LEU A 87 -14.10 -12.37 -6.82
C LEU A 87 -13.62 -13.81 -6.63
N ASP A 88 -13.93 -14.68 -7.59
CA ASP A 88 -13.65 -16.12 -7.54
C ASP A 88 -12.16 -16.45 -7.69
N ASP A 89 -11.34 -15.49 -8.15
CA ASP A 89 -9.88 -15.65 -8.30
C ASP A 89 -9.13 -15.41 -6.97
N TYR A 90 -9.83 -14.99 -5.91
CA TYR A 90 -9.23 -14.65 -4.62
C TYR A 90 -9.82 -15.45 -3.45
N VAL A 91 -8.98 -15.64 -2.43
CA VAL A 91 -9.39 -16.27 -1.16
C VAL A 91 -9.80 -15.17 -0.16
N TRP A 92 -11.10 -15.04 0.08
CA TRP A 92 -11.69 -14.03 0.96
C TRP A 92 -11.86 -14.52 2.40
N THR A 93 -10.74 -14.72 3.12
CA THR A 93 -10.76 -15.15 4.54
C THR A 93 -10.52 -14.01 5.52
N ARG A 94 -9.81 -12.96 5.11
CA ARG A 94 -9.45 -11.82 5.97
C ARG A 94 -10.42 -10.65 5.86
N PHE A 95 -10.92 -10.38 4.65
CA PHE A 95 -11.86 -9.30 4.38
C PHE A 95 -13.17 -9.91 3.87
N ALA A 96 -14.30 -9.41 4.36
CA ALA A 96 -15.60 -9.91 3.94
C ALA A 96 -16.00 -9.43 2.54
N THR A 97 -15.42 -8.31 2.07
CA THR A 97 -15.70 -7.74 0.73
C THR A 97 -14.49 -7.01 0.14
N PRO A 98 -14.41 -6.86 -1.20
CA PRO A 98 -13.46 -5.96 -1.85
C PRO A 98 -13.45 -4.54 -1.28
N ASN A 99 -14.62 -3.98 -0.92
CA ASN A 99 -14.71 -2.66 -0.30
C ASN A 99 -13.99 -2.58 1.05
N GLN A 100 -14.07 -3.64 1.87
CA GLN A 100 -13.33 -3.67 3.15
C GLN A 100 -11.82 -3.71 2.93
N LEU A 101 -11.34 -4.51 1.98
CA LEU A 101 -9.92 -4.49 1.59
C LEU A 101 -9.51 -3.10 1.09
N GLY A 102 -10.34 -2.49 0.23
CA GLY A 102 -10.08 -1.15 -0.25
C GLY A 102 -9.99 -0.14 0.89
N GLN A 103 -10.99 -0.10 1.78
CA GLN A 103 -10.98 0.82 2.93
C GLN A 103 -9.78 0.59 3.84
N HIS A 104 -9.36 -0.67 4.02
CA HIS A 104 -8.16 -1.01 4.80
C HIS A 104 -6.88 -0.39 4.21
N ARG A 105 -6.80 -0.24 2.89
CA ARG A 105 -5.63 0.34 2.19
C ARG A 105 -5.73 1.84 1.92
N LEU A 106 -6.85 2.48 2.28
CA LEU A 106 -7.07 3.91 2.09
C LEU A 106 -6.84 4.65 3.41
N HIS A 107 -5.76 5.44 3.49
CA HIS A 107 -5.36 6.23 4.65
C HIS A 107 -5.27 7.72 4.32
#